data_AF-A0A9P8LDU0-F1
#
_entry.id   AF-A0A9P8LDU0-F1
#
_cell.length_a   1.000
_cell.length_b   1.000
_cell.length_c   1.000
_cell.angle_alpha   90.00
_cell.angle_beta   90.00
_cell.angle_gamma   90.00
#
_symmetry.space_group_name_H-M   'P 1'
#
loop_
_entity.id
_entity.type
_entity.pdbx_description
1 polymer ?
#
loop_
_entity_poly.entity_id
_entity_poly.type
_entity_poly.pdbx_seq_one_letter_code
_entity_poly.pdbx_strand_id
1 'polypeptide(L)'
;MLYSQAEQRVQNDYLSALQAGAVTPASSVIGSLNFILLIGWLLACGSVSDLTFQRSRWLVFVGITYISLWNLVYTRSIGVLGSLGVGLNSALCTTLAVNFVLLHDPRSFKRLILQPAAGTLTANRPTDLKRDADVHDEQGPKFVLTWEPMPKLIWRRLFWVLDLITGLRGVHWSWGPSPSTPYHSSLSDACSRRTASFLRNGSHFLIDYFLIDLIKCLMIADPYFIGYSARKPPLHIARYITSPLGLYTYRMLLGAAGAFIAIDLIFTFAVLLQVNILGPSVAGRH
;
A
#
# COMPACT_ATOMS: atom_id res chain seq x y z
N MET A 1 -35.33 -16.16 3.41
CA MET A 1 -34.90 -15.50 4.66
C MET A 1 -34.66 -14.04 4.32
N LEU A 2 -35.27 -13.10 5.05
CA LEU A 2 -35.05 -11.68 4.79
C LEU A 2 -33.61 -11.30 5.14
N TYR A 3 -32.99 -10.38 4.40
CA TYR A 3 -31.62 -9.90 4.67
C TYR A 3 -31.45 -9.43 6.12
N SER A 4 -32.42 -8.68 6.65
CA SER A 4 -32.43 -8.21 8.05
C SER A 4 -32.39 -9.34 9.07
N GLN A 5 -33.02 -10.48 8.79
CA GLN A 5 -32.99 -11.65 9.67
C GLN A 5 -31.63 -12.34 9.66
N ALA A 6 -30.97 -12.38 8.49
CA ALA A 6 -29.61 -12.91 8.39
C ALA A 6 -28.63 -12.02 9.15
N GLU A 7 -28.72 -10.70 8.97
CA GLU A 7 -27.89 -9.72 9.66
C GLU A 7 -28.05 -9.78 11.19
N GLN A 8 -29.29 -9.78 11.69
CA GLN A 8 -29.55 -9.93 13.13
C GLN A 8 -28.98 -11.22 13.71
N ARG A 9 -29.07 -12.33 12.96
CA ARG A 9 -28.50 -13.61 13.41
C ARG A 9 -26.98 -13.54 13.51
N VAL A 10 -26.30 -13.00 12.50
CA VAL A 10 -24.84 -12.81 12.51
C VAL A 10 -24.39 -11.95 13.67
N GLN A 11 -25.14 -10.87 13.93
CA GLN A 11 -24.87 -9.99 15.06
C GLN A 11 -25.02 -10.73 16.40
N ASN A 12 -26.07 -11.54 16.56
CA ASN A 12 -26.28 -12.34 17.78
C ASN A 12 -25.19 -13.39 17.99
N ASP A 13 -24.81 -14.13 16.94
CA ASP A 13 -23.75 -15.13 17.00
C ASP A 13 -22.41 -14.48 17.37
N TYR A 14 -22.09 -13.34 16.74
CA TYR A 14 -20.92 -12.55 17.07
C TYR A 14 -20.93 -12.08 18.54
N LEU A 15 -22.06 -11.55 19.02
CA LEU A 15 -22.20 -11.12 20.42
C LEU A 15 -22.04 -12.28 21.39
N SER A 16 -22.54 -13.47 21.07
CA SER A 16 -22.36 -14.66 21.91
C SER A 16 -20.88 -15.08 21.97
N ALA A 17 -20.16 -15.05 20.85
CA ALA A 17 -18.74 -15.37 20.79
C ALA A 17 -17.89 -14.33 21.53
N LEU A 18 -18.29 -13.06 21.48
CA LEU A 18 -17.68 -11.96 22.23
C LEU A 18 -17.89 -12.14 23.74
N GLN A 19 -19.11 -12.48 24.18
CA GLN A 19 -19.42 -12.75 25.58
C GLN A 19 -18.67 -13.98 26.12
N ALA A 20 -18.48 -15.00 25.28
CA ALA A 20 -17.70 -16.19 25.62
C ALA A 20 -16.18 -15.95 25.67
N GLY A 21 -15.70 -14.75 25.27
CA GLY A 21 -14.27 -14.44 25.20
C GLY A 21 -13.52 -15.20 24.11
N ALA A 22 -14.22 -15.87 23.19
CA ALA A 22 -13.61 -16.67 22.12
C ALA A 22 -13.05 -15.79 20.98
N VAL A 23 -13.55 -14.55 20.87
CA VAL A 23 -13.25 -13.64 19.76
C VAL A 23 -12.98 -12.25 20.29
N THR A 24 -11.99 -11.58 19.70
CA THR A 24 -11.74 -10.15 19.92
C THR A 24 -12.29 -9.33 18.76
N PRO A 25 -12.97 -8.20 19.06
CA PRO A 25 -13.49 -7.31 18.02
C PRO A 25 -12.32 -6.72 17.23
N ALA A 26 -12.47 -6.68 15.91
CA ALA A 26 -11.53 -5.95 15.06
C ALA A 26 -11.49 -4.48 15.48
N SER A 27 -10.42 -4.10 16.17
CA SER A 27 -10.10 -2.70 16.44
C SER A 27 -8.99 -2.26 15.47
N SER A 28 -9.13 -1.05 14.92
CA SER A 28 -8.14 -0.51 13.99
C SER A 28 -6.76 -0.41 14.62
N VAL A 29 -6.69 -0.12 15.93
CA VAL A 29 -5.45 0.01 16.69
C VAL A 29 -4.74 -1.34 16.82
N ILE A 30 -5.42 -2.36 17.35
CA ILE A 30 -4.81 -3.69 17.59
C ILE A 30 -4.48 -4.35 16.25
N GLY A 31 -5.40 -4.25 15.28
CA GLY A 31 -5.21 -4.79 13.94
C GLY A 31 -4.02 -4.18 13.20
N SER A 32 -3.59 -2.97 13.55
CA SER A 32 -2.48 -2.25 12.90
C SER A 32 -1.18 -2.24 13.72
N LEU A 33 -1.12 -2.91 14.87
CA LEU A 33 0.08 -2.92 15.72
C LEU A 33 1.31 -3.47 15.01
N ASN A 34 1.14 -4.49 14.16
CA ASN A 34 2.19 -5.03 13.30
C ASN A 34 2.78 -3.96 12.36
N PHE A 35 1.92 -3.13 11.76
CA PHE A 35 2.30 -2.06 10.87
C PHE A 35 2.99 -0.91 11.61
N ILE A 36 2.47 -0.54 12.79
CA ILE A 36 3.09 0.44 13.69
C ILE A 36 4.48 -0.03 14.12
N LEU A 37 4.64 -1.30 14.49
CA LEU A 37 5.92 -1.87 14.88
C LEU A 37 6.92 -1.83 13.73
N LEU A 38 6.48 -2.18 12.51
CA LEU A 38 7.31 -2.14 11.31
C LEU A 38 7.78 -0.71 10.99
N ILE A 39 6.86 0.26 10.97
CA ILE A 39 7.19 1.68 10.71
C ILE A 39 8.13 2.21 11.80
N GLY A 40 7.80 1.98 13.07
CA GLY A 40 8.62 2.42 14.20
C GLY A 40 10.04 1.88 14.12
N TRP A 41 10.19 0.60 13.78
CA TRP A 41 11.49 -0.02 13.58
C TRP A 41 12.25 0.57 12.39
N LEU A 42 11.60 0.78 11.25
CA LEU A 42 12.23 1.41 10.07
C LEU A 42 12.64 2.87 10.32
N LEU A 43 11.89 3.59 11.15
CA LEU A 43 12.25 4.94 11.58
C LEU A 43 13.47 4.93 12.51
N ALA A 44 13.54 3.96 13.43
CA ALA A 44 14.62 3.85 14.39
C ALA A 44 15.91 3.27 13.76
N CYS A 45 15.81 2.40 12.75
CA CYS A 45 16.94 1.60 12.31
C CYS A 45 18.14 2.45 11.85
N GLY A 46 17.93 3.59 11.20
CA GLY A 46 19.03 4.46 10.75
C GLY A 46 19.79 5.18 11.87
N SER A 47 19.37 5.06 13.13
CA SER A 47 19.99 5.75 14.28
C SER A 47 20.60 4.80 15.31
N VAL A 48 20.54 3.49 15.07
CA VAL A 48 20.90 2.43 16.02
C VAL A 48 22.26 1.83 15.68
N SER A 49 23.03 1.38 16.67
CA SER A 49 24.31 0.66 16.43
C SER A 49 24.09 -0.71 15.77
N ASP A 50 25.10 -1.24 15.09
CA ASP A 50 24.94 -2.48 14.30
C ASP A 50 24.56 -3.70 15.13
N LEU A 51 25.13 -3.83 16.33
CA LEU A 51 24.82 -4.94 17.23
C LEU A 51 23.36 -4.88 17.72
N THR A 52 22.88 -3.69 18.10
CA THR A 52 21.49 -3.48 18.52
C THR A 52 20.54 -3.67 17.35
N PHE A 53 20.93 -3.24 16.15
CA PHE A 53 20.16 -3.45 14.93
C PHE A 53 19.96 -4.94 14.64
N GLN A 54 21.03 -5.75 14.63
CA GLN A 54 20.94 -7.20 14.40
C GLN A 54 20.03 -7.91 15.43
N ARG A 55 20.12 -7.55 16.71
CA ARG A 55 19.24 -8.11 17.75
C ARG A 55 17.79 -7.66 17.58
N SER A 56 17.58 -6.38 17.27
CA SER A 56 16.24 -5.83 17.07
C SER A 56 15.49 -6.46 15.89
N ARG A 57 16.20 -6.89 14.83
CA ARG A 57 15.60 -7.54 13.65
C ARG A 57 14.77 -8.75 14.05
N TRP A 58 15.38 -9.67 14.80
CA TRP A 58 14.69 -10.89 15.22
C TRP A 58 13.51 -10.61 16.15
N LEU A 59 13.68 -9.68 17.10
CA LEU A 59 12.59 -9.31 18.01
C LEU A 59 11.40 -8.68 17.27
N VAL A 60 11.66 -7.78 16.33
CA VAL A 60 10.61 -7.14 15.54
C VAL A 60 9.95 -8.12 14.60
N PHE A 61 10.72 -9.00 13.95
CA PHE A 61 10.16 -10.03 13.08
C PHE A 61 9.23 -10.97 13.86
N VAL A 62 9.70 -11.54 14.97
CA VAL A 62 8.90 -12.43 15.83
C VAL A 62 7.67 -11.70 16.35
N GLY A 63 7.80 -10.43 16.76
CA GLY A 63 6.67 -9.61 17.19
C GLY A 63 5.62 -9.41 16.09
N ILE A 64 6.04 -9.04 14.88
CA ILE A 64 5.14 -8.87 13.73
C ILE A 64 4.43 -10.18 13.38
N THR A 65 5.17 -11.28 13.31
CA THR A 65 4.60 -12.59 12.99
C THR A 65 3.62 -13.05 14.06
N TYR A 66 3.97 -12.89 15.34
CA TYR A 66 3.08 -13.23 16.46
C TYR A 66 1.79 -12.42 16.40
N ILE A 67 1.88 -11.09 16.27
CA ILE A 67 0.69 -10.20 16.19
C ILE A 67 -0.16 -10.56 14.97
N SER A 68 0.47 -10.83 13.82
CA SER A 68 -0.24 -11.19 12.59
C SER A 68 -0.96 -12.54 12.72
N LEU A 69 -0.32 -13.55 13.32
CA LEU A 69 -0.96 -14.84 13.59
C LEU A 69 -2.09 -14.70 14.61
N TRP A 70 -1.87 -13.92 15.67
CA TRP A 70 -2.90 -13.61 16.66
C TRP A 70 -4.12 -12.97 16.01
N ASN A 71 -3.92 -11.96 15.15
CA ASN A 71 -5.01 -11.31 14.43
C ASN A 71 -5.78 -12.27 13.52
N LEU A 72 -5.09 -13.19 12.83
CA LEU A 72 -5.75 -14.18 11.97
C LEU A 72 -6.59 -15.19 12.78
N VAL A 73 -6.10 -15.61 13.96
CA VAL A 73 -6.77 -16.60 14.80
C VAL A 73 -7.91 -15.99 15.60
N TYR A 74 -7.66 -14.89 16.30
CA TYR A 74 -8.54 -14.36 17.35
C TYR A 74 -9.35 -13.13 16.95
N THR A 75 -8.94 -12.39 15.91
CA THR A 75 -9.67 -11.20 15.49
C THR A 75 -10.76 -11.56 14.50
N ARG A 76 -11.98 -11.08 14.77
CA ARG A 76 -13.10 -11.17 13.83
C ARG A 76 -13.76 -9.80 13.69
N SER A 77 -14.35 -9.57 12.53
CA SER A 77 -15.17 -8.38 12.27
C SER A 77 -16.55 -8.85 11.84
N ILE A 78 -17.57 -8.10 12.24
CA ILE A 78 -18.95 -8.29 11.75
C ILE A 78 -19.01 -8.01 10.24
N GLY A 79 -18.17 -7.10 9.74
CA GLY A 79 -18.12 -6.75 8.33
C GLY A 79 -17.04 -7.52 7.57
N VAL A 80 -17.40 -8.02 6.38
CA VAL A 80 -16.47 -8.64 5.42
C VAL A 80 -15.27 -7.74 5.13
N LEU A 81 -15.49 -6.42 5.04
CA LEU A 81 -14.40 -5.46 4.79
C LEU A 81 -13.41 -5.39 5.95
N GLY A 82 -13.90 -5.47 7.20
CA GLY A 82 -13.04 -5.45 8.37
C GLY A 82 -12.18 -6.70 8.50
N SER A 83 -12.75 -7.88 8.20
CA SER A 83 -12.01 -9.14 8.22
C SER A 83 -10.99 -9.22 7.08
N LEU A 84 -11.37 -8.81 5.85
CA LEU A 84 -10.44 -8.69 4.73
C LEU A 84 -9.31 -7.70 5.04
N GLY A 85 -9.62 -6.53 5.59
CA GLY A 85 -8.63 -5.52 5.95
C GLY A 85 -7.62 -6.02 6.97
N VAL A 86 -8.08 -6.66 8.06
CA VAL A 86 -7.18 -7.23 9.09
C VAL A 86 -6.33 -8.36 8.53
N GLY A 87 -6.91 -9.26 7.74
CA GLY A 87 -6.19 -10.38 7.11
C GLY A 87 -5.14 -9.90 6.12
N LEU A 88 -5.50 -8.96 5.24
CA LEU A 88 -4.59 -8.40 4.25
C LEU A 88 -3.47 -7.59 4.90
N ASN A 89 -3.78 -6.76 5.91
CA ASN A 89 -2.77 -6.05 6.69
C ASN A 89 -1.78 -7.02 7.35
N SER A 90 -2.28 -8.11 7.94
CA SER A 90 -1.45 -9.14 8.59
C SER A 90 -0.52 -9.85 7.60
N ALA A 91 -1.04 -10.24 6.43
CA ALA A 91 -0.25 -10.84 5.36
C ALA A 91 0.80 -9.86 4.81
N LEU A 92 0.40 -8.62 4.52
CA LEU A 92 1.27 -7.58 3.99
C LEU A 92 2.41 -7.24 4.94
N CYS A 93 2.12 -7.01 6.22
CA CYS A 93 3.12 -6.73 7.23
C CYS A 93 4.12 -7.88 7.37
N THR A 94 3.65 -9.12 7.32
CA THR A 94 4.52 -10.29 7.41
C THR A 94 5.46 -10.36 6.19
N THR A 95 4.94 -10.18 4.98
CA THR A 95 5.75 -10.13 3.76
C THR A 95 6.78 -9.01 3.79
N LEU A 96 6.38 -7.81 4.20
CA LEU A 96 7.30 -6.67 4.34
C LEU A 96 8.34 -6.91 5.45
N ALA A 97 7.96 -7.58 6.54
CA ALA A 97 8.89 -7.95 7.60
C ALA A 97 9.91 -8.98 7.11
N VAL A 98 9.49 -10.02 6.38
CA VAL A 98 10.45 -10.95 5.74
C VAL A 98 11.43 -10.18 4.86
N ASN A 99 10.91 -9.30 4.01
CA ASN A 99 11.73 -8.56 3.06
C ASN A 99 12.72 -7.58 3.73
N PHE A 100 12.22 -6.69 4.60
CA PHE A 100 13.01 -5.60 5.18
C PHE A 100 13.71 -5.97 6.49
N VAL A 101 13.22 -6.98 7.22
CA VAL A 101 13.76 -7.37 8.53
C VAL A 101 14.60 -8.64 8.41
N LEU A 102 14.31 -9.57 7.51
CA LEU A 102 15.13 -10.79 7.36
C LEU A 102 16.09 -10.72 6.18
N LEU A 103 15.59 -10.39 4.98
CA LEU A 103 16.37 -10.55 3.75
C LEU A 103 17.32 -9.38 3.48
N HIS A 104 16.88 -8.15 3.76
CA HIS A 104 17.61 -6.96 3.32
C HIS A 104 17.91 -5.99 4.45
N ASP A 105 18.93 -5.14 4.28
CA ASP A 105 19.20 -4.03 5.19
C ASP A 105 18.56 -2.75 4.66
N PRO A 106 17.51 -2.20 5.31
CA PRO A 106 16.84 -0.99 4.86
C PRO A 106 17.76 0.24 4.82
N ARG A 107 18.87 0.25 5.58
CA ARG A 107 19.85 1.35 5.57
C ARG A 107 20.62 1.44 4.27
N SER A 108 20.73 0.32 3.55
CA SER A 108 21.46 0.25 2.27
C SER A 108 20.63 0.75 1.09
N PHE A 109 19.31 0.88 1.26
CA PHE A 109 18.43 1.26 0.17
C PHE A 109 18.64 2.71 -0.27
N LYS A 110 18.54 2.90 -1.58
CA LYS A 110 18.60 4.21 -2.23
C LYS A 110 17.42 4.41 -3.15
N ARG A 111 16.98 5.65 -3.26
CA ARG A 111 15.87 6.06 -4.13
C ARG A 111 16.37 7.04 -5.17
N LEU A 112 15.82 6.98 -6.39
CA LEU A 112 16.10 7.97 -7.42
C LEU A 112 15.29 9.25 -7.17
N ILE A 113 15.97 10.39 -7.18
CA ILE A 113 15.37 11.72 -7.13
C ILE A 113 15.88 12.56 -8.29
N LEU A 114 15.00 13.38 -8.85
CA LEU A 114 15.39 14.46 -9.78
C LEU A 114 15.84 15.68 -8.97
N GLN A 115 17.13 16.02 -9.07
CA GLN A 115 17.69 17.25 -8.50
C GLN A 115 17.95 18.28 -9.60
N PRO A 116 17.74 19.58 -9.37
CA PRO A 116 18.17 20.62 -10.30
C PRO A 116 19.70 20.55 -10.50
N ALA A 117 20.17 20.57 -11.74
CA ALA A 117 21.59 20.66 -12.05
C ALA A 117 22.14 21.94 -11.42
N ALA A 118 23.20 21.81 -10.63
CA ALA A 118 23.79 22.88 -9.81
C ALA A 118 24.52 23.98 -10.63
N GLY A 119 23.93 24.46 -11.73
CA GLY A 119 24.54 25.40 -12.66
C GLY A 119 23.81 26.75 -12.84
N THR A 120 22.69 27.01 -12.15
CA THR A 120 21.86 28.21 -12.42
C THR A 120 21.63 29.15 -11.23
N LEU A 121 22.41 29.04 -10.15
CA LEU A 121 22.31 29.97 -9.02
C LEU A 121 23.68 30.38 -8.46
N THR A 122 24.51 31.03 -9.29
CA THR A 122 25.50 32.04 -8.84
C THR A 122 26.21 32.70 -10.02
N ALA A 123 25.73 33.87 -10.44
CA ALA A 123 26.56 34.86 -11.11
C ALA A 123 26.01 36.27 -10.84
N ASN A 124 26.55 36.93 -9.81
CA ASN A 124 26.37 38.35 -9.59
C ASN A 124 27.39 39.14 -10.44
N ARG A 125 26.87 40.06 -11.29
CA ARG A 125 27.46 41.29 -11.90
C ARG A 125 28.48 41.19 -13.06
N PRO A 126 28.69 42.29 -13.85
CA PRO A 126 27.77 43.33 -14.38
C PRO A 126 27.83 43.46 -15.93
N THR A 127 26.90 44.26 -16.46
CA THR A 127 26.78 44.82 -17.83
C THR A 127 28.03 44.85 -18.72
N ASP A 128 27.94 44.27 -19.93
CA ASP A 128 28.20 45.02 -21.17
C ASP A 128 27.63 44.34 -22.42
N LEU A 129 27.27 45.19 -23.39
CA LEU A 129 26.48 44.94 -24.61
C LEU A 129 27.14 43.95 -25.60
N LYS A 130 26.33 43.09 -26.26
CA LYS A 130 26.07 43.14 -27.72
C LYS A 130 25.11 42.03 -28.16
N ARG A 131 24.05 42.45 -28.85
CA ARG A 131 23.02 41.66 -29.52
C ARG A 131 23.60 41.02 -30.80
N ASP A 132 23.41 39.72 -30.98
CA ASP A 132 23.04 39.04 -32.23
C ASP A 132 23.34 37.53 -32.14
N ALA A 133 22.29 36.71 -32.07
CA ALA A 133 22.13 35.45 -32.79
C ALA A 133 20.94 34.67 -32.22
N ASP A 134 20.04 34.34 -33.14
CA ASP A 134 18.89 33.46 -33.04
C ASP A 134 19.29 32.06 -32.53
N VAL A 135 18.86 31.70 -31.30
CA VAL A 135 18.70 30.30 -30.84
C VAL A 135 17.55 30.30 -29.84
N HIS A 136 16.45 29.63 -30.18
CA HIS A 136 15.45 29.16 -29.21
C HIS A 136 16.08 28.15 -28.26
N ASP A 137 16.90 28.61 -27.32
CA ASP A 137 17.45 27.78 -26.25
C ASP A 137 16.43 27.80 -25.11
N GLU A 138 15.48 26.86 -25.14
CA GLU A 138 14.66 26.54 -23.98
C GLU A 138 15.55 25.94 -22.88
N GLN A 139 16.28 26.81 -22.19
CA GLN A 139 17.02 26.51 -20.97
C GLN A 139 16.01 26.37 -19.81
N GLY A 140 15.11 25.41 -19.93
CA GLY A 140 14.41 24.87 -18.77
C GLY A 140 15.44 24.33 -17.76
N PRO A 141 15.14 24.36 -16.45
CA PRO A 141 16.04 23.83 -15.44
C PRO A 141 16.41 22.38 -15.80
N LYS A 142 17.70 22.12 -16.08
CA LYS A 142 18.20 20.77 -16.32
C LYS A 142 18.07 19.99 -15.02
N PHE A 143 17.29 18.92 -14.99
CA PHE A 143 17.19 18.03 -13.83
C PHE A 143 18.13 16.82 -14.01
N VAL A 144 18.86 16.45 -12.97
CA VAL A 144 19.78 15.31 -12.92
C VAL A 144 19.20 14.26 -11.97
N LEU A 145 19.19 12.99 -12.40
CA LEU A 145 18.79 11.87 -11.56
C LEU A 145 19.93 11.52 -10.58
N THR A 146 19.64 11.57 -9.29
CA THR A 146 20.60 11.27 -8.21
C THR A 146 20.05 10.21 -7.27
N TRP A 147 20.95 9.41 -6.69
CA TRP A 147 20.62 8.39 -5.69
C TRP A 147 20.59 9.00 -4.30
N GLU A 148 19.42 9.06 -3.69
CA GLU A 148 19.21 9.52 -2.32
C GLU A 148 19.26 8.34 -1.33
N PRO A 149 20.19 8.33 -0.35
CA PRO A 149 20.19 7.35 0.73
C PRO A 149 19.11 7.67 1.77
N MET A 150 18.90 6.75 2.71
CA MET A 150 17.98 6.94 3.83
C MET A 150 18.26 8.25 4.61
N PRO A 151 17.28 9.17 4.72
CA PRO A 151 17.48 10.46 5.37
C PRO A 151 17.80 10.38 6.86
N LYS A 152 18.58 11.35 7.36
CA LYS A 152 18.86 11.53 8.79
C LYS A 152 17.72 12.22 9.54
N LEU A 153 17.05 13.20 8.93
CA LEU A 153 15.92 13.89 9.55
C LEU A 153 14.70 12.97 9.64
N ILE A 154 14.08 12.91 10.83
CA ILE A 154 12.99 11.97 11.13
C ILE A 154 11.76 12.15 10.22
N TRP A 155 11.37 13.40 9.92
CA TRP A 155 10.23 13.68 9.04
C TRP A 155 10.48 13.23 7.61
N ARG A 156 11.69 13.50 7.09
CA ARG A 156 12.09 13.06 5.75
C ARG A 156 12.19 11.54 5.69
N ARG A 157 12.68 10.92 6.76
CA ARG A 157 12.72 9.47 6.93
C ARG A 157 11.32 8.86 6.97
N LEU A 158 10.35 9.50 7.61
CA LEU A 158 8.95 9.05 7.61
C LEU A 158 8.39 9.00 6.19
N PHE A 159 8.51 10.08 5.42
CA PHE A 159 8.04 10.07 4.02
C PHE A 159 8.78 9.05 3.16
N TRP A 160 10.09 8.88 3.39
CA TRP A 160 10.89 7.87 2.71
C TRP A 160 10.42 6.44 3.07
N VAL A 161 10.12 6.16 4.34
CA VAL A 161 9.60 4.86 4.80
C VAL A 161 8.18 4.62 4.30
N LEU A 162 7.33 5.65 4.32
CA LEU A 162 5.98 5.55 3.76
C LEU A 162 6.02 5.25 2.27
N ASP A 163 6.91 5.90 1.50
CA ASP A 163 7.12 5.61 0.08
C ASP A 163 7.62 4.17 -0.14
N LEU A 164 8.56 3.70 0.69
CA LEU A 164 9.06 2.32 0.66
C LEU A 164 7.94 1.29 0.87
N ILE A 165 7.09 1.51 1.89
CA ILE A 165 6.00 0.61 2.24
C ILE A 165 4.86 0.70 1.22
N THR A 166 4.42 1.90 0.85
CA THR A 166 3.26 2.08 -0.05
C THR A 166 3.56 1.67 -1.48
N GLY A 167 4.82 1.75 -1.91
CA GLY A 167 5.23 1.17 -3.19
C GLY A 167 5.31 -0.37 -3.18
N LEU A 168 5.31 -1.00 -1.99
CA LEU A 168 5.79 -2.38 -1.78
C LEU A 168 7.11 -2.67 -2.50
N ARG A 169 7.91 -1.61 -2.72
CA ARG A 169 9.08 -1.67 -3.58
C ARG A 169 10.25 -2.10 -2.72
N GLY A 170 10.44 -3.40 -2.59
CA GLY A 170 11.74 -4.00 -2.28
C GLY A 170 12.53 -4.34 -3.55
N VAL A 171 11.83 -4.84 -4.57
CA VAL A 171 12.44 -5.40 -5.80
C VAL A 171 12.79 -4.32 -6.85
N HIS A 172 12.14 -3.15 -6.79
CA HIS A 172 12.32 -2.05 -7.76
C HIS A 172 13.06 -0.84 -7.17
N TRP A 173 13.35 -0.86 -5.85
CA TRP A 173 14.23 0.10 -5.20
C TRP A 173 15.67 -0.37 -5.38
N SER A 174 16.19 -0.10 -6.57
CA SER A 174 17.61 -0.09 -6.92
C SER A 174 18.51 -1.20 -6.38
N TRP A 175 18.31 -2.40 -6.91
CA TRP A 175 19.41 -3.34 -7.07
C TRP A 175 20.36 -2.86 -8.19
N GLY A 176 21.15 -1.81 -7.97
CA GLY A 176 22.24 -1.38 -8.88
C GLY A 176 21.82 -0.79 -10.24
N PRO A 177 22.73 -0.12 -10.98
CA PRO A 177 22.37 0.93 -11.92
C PRO A 177 22.09 0.41 -13.33
N SER A 178 21.01 0.89 -13.95
CA SER A 178 21.02 1.15 -15.39
C SER A 178 20.71 2.63 -15.58
N PRO A 179 21.60 3.42 -16.22
CA PRO A 179 21.32 4.79 -16.56
C PRO A 179 20.25 4.78 -17.65
N SER A 180 18.98 4.85 -17.26
CA SER A 180 17.93 5.19 -18.21
C SER A 180 18.28 6.58 -18.77
N THR A 181 18.31 6.63 -20.11
CA THR A 181 18.61 7.80 -20.92
C THR A 181 17.86 9.04 -20.41
N PRO A 182 18.47 10.25 -20.49
CA PRO A 182 17.87 11.48 -20.00
C PRO A 182 16.49 11.67 -20.64
N TYR A 183 15.46 11.71 -19.79
CA TYR A 183 14.08 11.85 -20.19
C TYR A 183 13.84 13.31 -20.60
N HIS A 184 13.90 13.59 -21.90
CA HIS A 184 13.53 14.89 -22.48
C HIS A 184 11.99 14.98 -22.55
N SER A 185 11.33 15.36 -21.47
CA SER A 185 9.94 15.82 -21.55
C SER A 185 9.83 17.22 -20.98
N SER A 186 9.21 18.12 -21.75
CA SER A 186 8.86 19.45 -21.30
C SER A 186 7.95 19.39 -20.06
N LEU A 187 8.02 20.41 -19.19
CA LEU A 187 7.17 20.51 -17.99
C LEU A 187 5.67 20.56 -18.33
N SER A 188 5.30 21.09 -19.49
CA SER A 188 3.93 21.10 -20.00
C SER A 188 3.45 19.70 -20.37
N ASP A 189 4.28 18.89 -21.04
CA ASP A 189 3.98 17.49 -21.34
C ASP A 189 3.85 16.64 -20.06
N ALA A 190 4.70 16.89 -19.06
CA ALA A 190 4.62 16.23 -17.76
C ALA A 190 3.33 16.60 -17.00
N CYS A 191 2.91 17.86 -17.05
CA CYS A 191 1.69 18.35 -16.40
C CYS A 191 0.42 17.80 -17.08
N SER A 192 0.37 17.80 -18.42
CA SER A 192 -0.72 17.20 -19.20
C SER A 192 -0.85 15.69 -18.93
N ARG A 193 0.27 14.96 -18.90
CA ARG A 193 0.29 13.54 -18.52
C ARG A 193 -0.14 13.31 -17.08
N ARG A 194 0.17 14.22 -16.15
CA ARG A 194 -0.24 14.13 -14.75
C ARG A 194 -1.77 14.25 -14.63
N THR A 195 -2.40 15.22 -15.28
CA THR A 195 -3.86 15.38 -15.26
C THR A 195 -4.57 14.20 -15.92
N ALA A 196 -4.05 13.70 -17.06
CA ALA A 196 -4.57 12.49 -17.69
C ALA A 196 -4.40 11.24 -16.80
N SER A 197 -3.28 11.13 -16.08
CA SER A 197 -3.04 10.05 -15.12
C SER A 197 -3.94 10.15 -13.88
N PHE A 198 -4.27 11.36 -13.42
CA PHE A 198 -5.19 11.56 -12.31
C PHE A 198 -6.60 11.08 -12.67
N LEU A 199 -7.11 11.48 -13.84
CA LEU A 199 -8.45 11.08 -14.27
C LEU A 199 -8.54 9.57 -14.51
N ARG A 200 -7.51 8.98 -15.12
CA ARG A 200 -7.42 7.54 -15.35
C ARG A 200 -7.29 6.73 -14.05
N ASN A 201 -6.41 7.13 -13.15
CA ASN A 201 -6.24 6.42 -11.88
C ASN A 201 -7.45 6.64 -10.95
N GLY A 202 -8.07 7.83 -11.02
CA GLY A 202 -9.28 8.14 -10.30
C GLY A 202 -10.47 7.33 -10.78
N SER A 203 -10.65 7.17 -12.10
CA SER A 203 -11.71 6.31 -12.65
C SER A 203 -11.49 4.85 -12.30
N HIS A 204 -10.25 4.35 -12.39
CA HIS A 204 -9.90 2.99 -11.97
C HIS A 204 -10.23 2.76 -10.49
N PHE A 205 -9.80 3.68 -9.61
CA PHE A 205 -10.12 3.63 -8.19
C PHE A 205 -11.63 3.59 -7.91
N LEU A 206 -12.42 4.40 -8.62
CA LEU A 206 -13.87 4.38 -8.48
C LEU A 206 -14.49 3.06 -8.94
N ILE A 207 -14.01 2.52 -10.07
CA ILE A 207 -14.47 1.21 -10.58
C ILE A 207 -14.15 0.12 -9.55
N ASP A 208 -12.91 0.05 -9.07
CA ASP A 208 -12.50 -0.93 -8.07
C ASP A 208 -13.29 -0.78 -6.76
N TYR A 209 -13.59 0.45 -6.37
CA TYR A 209 -14.41 0.76 -5.19
C TYR A 209 -15.85 0.23 -5.33
N PHE A 210 -16.48 0.42 -6.48
CA PHE A 210 -17.81 -0.15 -6.71
C PHE A 210 -17.76 -1.68 -6.85
N LEU A 211 -16.70 -2.20 -7.46
CA LEU A 211 -16.52 -3.64 -7.64
C LEU A 211 -16.30 -4.37 -6.32
N ILE A 212 -15.53 -3.78 -5.38
CA ILE A 212 -15.36 -4.34 -4.04
C ILE A 212 -16.66 -4.30 -3.23
N ASP A 213 -17.48 -3.24 -3.37
CA ASP A 213 -18.77 -3.18 -2.70
C ASP A 213 -19.76 -4.22 -3.28
N LEU A 214 -19.73 -4.44 -4.60
CA LEU A 214 -20.49 -5.50 -5.26
C LEU A 214 -20.07 -6.89 -4.76
N ILE A 215 -18.76 -7.18 -4.75
CA ILE A 215 -18.24 -8.47 -4.25
C ILE A 215 -18.59 -8.66 -2.78
N LYS A 216 -18.48 -7.61 -1.97
CA LYS A 216 -18.90 -7.63 -0.58
C LYS A 216 -20.38 -7.99 -0.45
N CYS A 217 -21.24 -7.40 -1.26
CA CYS A 217 -22.67 -7.74 -1.28
C CYS A 217 -22.89 -9.22 -1.64
N LEU A 218 -22.16 -9.74 -2.63
CA LEU A 218 -22.21 -11.16 -3.00
C LEU A 218 -21.71 -12.08 -1.87
N MET A 219 -20.62 -11.72 -1.19
CA MET A 219 -20.08 -12.47 -0.06
C MET A 219 -21.04 -12.46 1.12
N ILE A 220 -21.69 -11.34 1.45
CA ILE A 220 -22.73 -11.26 2.49
C ILE A 220 -23.96 -12.07 2.10
N ALA A 221 -24.28 -12.16 0.81
CA ALA A 221 -25.39 -12.98 0.33
C ALA A 221 -25.13 -14.50 0.43
N ASP A 222 -23.87 -14.94 0.55
CA ASP A 222 -23.51 -16.35 0.80
C ASP A 222 -23.19 -16.58 2.29
N PRO A 223 -23.99 -17.40 3.01
CA PRO A 223 -23.76 -17.69 4.42
C PRO A 223 -22.37 -18.26 4.76
N TYR A 224 -21.67 -18.84 3.78
CA TYR A 224 -20.31 -19.34 3.98
C TYR A 224 -19.31 -18.26 4.40
N PHE A 225 -19.32 -17.08 3.77
CA PHE A 225 -18.33 -16.03 4.07
C PHE A 225 -18.60 -15.33 5.40
N ILE A 226 -19.77 -15.58 5.97
CA ILE A 226 -20.18 -15.11 7.27
C ILE A 226 -19.72 -16.07 8.39
N GLY A 227 -19.20 -17.25 8.03
CA GLY A 227 -18.67 -18.24 8.97
C GLY A 227 -19.61 -19.42 9.26
N TYR A 228 -20.75 -19.52 8.56
CA TYR A 228 -21.60 -20.70 8.67
C TYR A 228 -21.06 -21.86 7.83
N SER A 229 -21.13 -23.07 8.38
CA SER A 229 -20.89 -24.32 7.64
C SER A 229 -22.06 -24.64 6.70
N ALA A 230 -22.39 -23.72 5.80
CA ALA A 230 -23.52 -23.85 4.89
C ALA A 230 -23.13 -24.74 3.69
N ARG A 231 -23.61 -25.98 3.69
CA ARG A 231 -23.53 -26.90 2.53
C ARG A 231 -24.48 -26.51 1.39
N LYS A 232 -25.50 -25.68 1.66
CA LYS A 232 -26.49 -25.29 0.64
C LYS A 232 -26.07 -24.00 -0.08
N PRO A 233 -26.21 -23.94 -1.42
CA PRO A 233 -25.92 -22.74 -2.19
C PRO A 233 -26.95 -21.63 -1.88
N PRO A 234 -26.56 -20.35 -1.91
CA PRO A 234 -27.50 -19.24 -1.78
C PRO A 234 -28.50 -19.20 -2.94
N LEU A 235 -29.70 -18.70 -2.66
CA LEU A 235 -30.87 -18.76 -3.55
C LEU A 235 -30.61 -18.24 -4.97
N HIS A 236 -29.78 -17.22 -5.13
CA HIS A 236 -29.48 -16.61 -6.43
C HIS A 236 -28.59 -17.49 -7.34
N ILE A 237 -27.76 -18.37 -6.76
CA ILE A 237 -26.93 -19.32 -7.51
C ILE A 237 -27.41 -20.78 -7.41
N ALA A 238 -28.35 -21.07 -6.51
CA ALA A 238 -28.88 -22.42 -6.31
C ALA A 238 -29.47 -23.04 -7.59
N ARG A 239 -29.90 -22.21 -8.56
CA ARG A 239 -30.40 -22.65 -9.86
C ARG A 239 -29.30 -23.13 -10.82
N TYR A 240 -28.07 -22.63 -10.65
CA TYR A 240 -26.96 -22.86 -11.58
C TYR A 240 -25.90 -23.79 -11.00
N ILE A 241 -25.68 -23.75 -9.69
CA ILE A 241 -24.63 -24.51 -9.00
C ILE A 241 -25.27 -25.43 -7.98
N THR A 242 -25.35 -26.71 -8.32
CA THR A 242 -25.90 -27.77 -7.46
C THR A 242 -24.85 -28.74 -6.93
N SER A 243 -23.67 -28.79 -7.57
CA SER A 243 -22.58 -29.68 -7.16
C SER A 243 -21.74 -29.08 -6.01
N PRO A 244 -21.28 -29.89 -5.05
CA PRO A 244 -20.46 -29.42 -3.93
C PRO A 244 -19.10 -28.86 -4.40
N LEU A 245 -18.53 -29.45 -5.46
CA LEU A 245 -17.30 -28.95 -6.08
C LEU A 245 -17.52 -27.58 -6.73
N GLY A 246 -18.63 -27.40 -7.46
CA GLY A 246 -18.96 -26.11 -8.06
C GLY A 246 -19.14 -25.01 -7.02
N LEU A 247 -19.76 -25.33 -5.88
CA LEU A 247 -19.93 -24.38 -4.77
C LEU A 247 -18.59 -24.01 -4.13
N TYR A 248 -17.68 -24.98 -3.96
CA TYR A 248 -16.33 -24.73 -3.47
C TYR A 248 -15.55 -23.81 -4.43
N THR A 249 -15.56 -24.12 -5.73
CA THR A 249 -14.89 -23.31 -6.75
C THR A 249 -15.45 -21.89 -6.82
N TYR A 250 -16.78 -21.72 -6.76
CA TYR A 250 -17.42 -20.41 -6.70
C TYR A 250 -16.94 -19.60 -5.49
N ARG A 251 -16.95 -20.19 -4.29
CA ARG A 251 -16.50 -19.52 -3.05
C ARG A 251 -15.02 -19.18 -3.11
N MET A 252 -14.20 -20.07 -3.63
CA MET A 252 -12.78 -19.81 -3.80
C MET A 252 -12.55 -18.64 -4.77
N LEU A 253 -13.22 -18.64 -5.93
CA LEU A 253 -13.13 -17.58 -6.92
C LEU A 253 -13.63 -16.24 -6.39
N LEU A 254 -14.76 -16.23 -5.68
CA LEU A 254 -15.31 -15.00 -5.11
C LEU A 254 -14.39 -14.41 -4.03
N GLY A 255 -13.83 -15.26 -3.16
CA GLY A 255 -12.85 -14.85 -2.17
C GLY A 255 -11.56 -14.34 -2.82
N ALA A 256 -11.05 -15.03 -3.84
CA ALA A 256 -9.86 -14.62 -4.58
C ALA A 256 -10.06 -13.29 -5.33
N ALA A 257 -11.22 -13.11 -5.98
CA ALA A 257 -11.58 -11.86 -6.64
C ALA A 257 -11.65 -10.71 -5.62
N GLY A 258 -12.31 -10.91 -4.47
CA GLY A 258 -12.37 -9.91 -3.40
C GLY A 258 -10.99 -9.51 -2.89
N ALA A 259 -10.10 -10.48 -2.67
CA ALA A 259 -8.72 -10.21 -2.28
C ALA A 259 -7.93 -9.45 -3.35
N PHE A 260 -8.05 -9.86 -4.62
CA PHE A 260 -7.37 -9.22 -5.75
C PHE A 260 -7.78 -7.75 -5.90
N ILE A 261 -9.07 -7.46 -5.90
CA ILE A 261 -9.59 -6.10 -6.05
C ILE A 261 -9.27 -5.25 -4.82
N ALA A 262 -9.28 -5.81 -3.62
CA ALA A 262 -8.84 -5.09 -2.42
C ALA A 262 -7.38 -4.65 -2.51
N ILE A 263 -6.51 -5.54 -3.00
CA ILE A 263 -5.10 -5.24 -3.23
C ILE A 263 -4.96 -4.14 -4.28
N ASP A 264 -5.65 -4.27 -5.41
CA ASP A 264 -5.58 -3.31 -6.51
C ASP A 264 -6.08 -1.92 -6.11
N LEU A 265 -7.17 -1.86 -5.35
CA LEU A 265 -7.70 -0.63 -4.77
C LEU A 265 -6.69 0.06 -3.86
N ILE A 266 -5.98 -0.69 -3.01
CA ILE A 266 -4.93 -0.15 -2.11
C ILE A 266 -3.77 0.44 -2.91
N PHE A 267 -3.31 -0.25 -3.96
CA PHE A 267 -2.23 0.26 -4.81
C PHE A 267 -2.64 1.48 -5.61
N THR A 268 -3.84 1.47 -6.19
CA THR A 268 -4.36 2.61 -6.94
C THR A 268 -4.52 3.82 -6.02
N PHE A 269 -5.00 3.60 -4.79
CA PHE A 269 -5.05 4.64 -3.75
C PHE A 269 -3.65 5.19 -3.41
N ALA A 270 -2.67 4.31 -3.22
CA ALA A 270 -1.29 4.70 -2.95
C ALA A 270 -0.72 5.58 -4.08
N VAL A 271 -0.90 5.17 -5.34
CA VAL A 271 -0.47 5.96 -6.51
C VAL A 271 -1.18 7.31 -6.56
N LEU A 272 -2.49 7.35 -6.31
CA LEU A 272 -3.25 8.60 -6.26
C LEU A 272 -2.69 9.55 -5.20
N LEU A 273 -2.42 9.04 -4.01
CA LEU A 273 -1.90 9.82 -2.88
C LEU A 273 -0.47 10.32 -3.15
N GLN A 274 0.43 9.45 -3.62
CA GLN A 274 1.81 9.81 -3.92
C GLN A 274 1.93 10.81 -5.09
N VAL A 275 1.27 10.53 -6.22
CA VAL A 275 1.42 11.33 -7.45
C VAL A 275 0.65 12.65 -7.36
N ASN A 276 -0.51 12.68 -6.70
CA ASN A 276 -1.40 13.84 -6.76
C ASN A 276 -1.41 14.67 -5.48
N ILE A 277 -1.43 14.03 -4.31
CA ILE A 277 -1.54 14.74 -3.02
C ILE A 277 -0.17 15.20 -2.53
N LEU A 278 0.82 14.30 -2.45
CA LEU A 278 2.16 14.67 -2.00
C LEU A 278 2.91 15.45 -3.08
N GLY A 279 2.79 15.02 -4.34
CA GLY A 279 3.41 15.68 -5.48
C GLY A 279 4.94 15.76 -5.42
N PRO A 280 5.60 16.19 -6.52
CA PRO A 280 7.05 16.35 -6.55
C PRO A 280 7.53 17.49 -5.64
N SER A 281 6.66 18.39 -5.17
CA SER A 281 7.05 19.48 -4.26
C SER A 281 7.25 19.03 -2.82
N VAL A 282 6.67 17.90 -2.38
CA VAL A 282 6.90 17.33 -1.04
C VAL A 282 7.81 16.10 -1.11
N ALA A 283 7.74 15.32 -2.20
CA ALA A 283 8.61 14.17 -2.42
C ALA A 283 9.94 14.50 -3.12
N GLY A 284 10.04 15.65 -3.81
CA GLY A 284 11.17 16.03 -4.66
C GLY A 284 11.65 17.49 -4.53
N ARG A 285 11.14 18.31 -3.59
CA ARG A 285 11.91 19.49 -3.14
C ARG A 285 13.04 18.97 -2.27
N HIS A 286 14.23 18.87 -2.85
CA HIS A 286 15.47 19.50 -2.39
C HIS A 286 16.54 19.28 -3.47
#